data_AF-A0A9D5RFT5-F1
#
_entry.id   AF-A0A9D5RFT5-F1
#
_cell.length_a   1.000
_cell.length_b   1.000
_cell.length_c   1.000
_cell.angle_alpha   90.00
_cell.angle_beta   90.00
_cell.angle_gamma   90.00
#
_symmetry.space_group_name_H-M   'P 1'
#
loop_
_entity.id
_entity.type
_entity.pdbx_description
1 polymer ?
#
loop_
_entity_poly.entity_id
_entity_poly.type
_entity_poly.pdbx_seq_one_letter_code
_entity_poly.pdbx_strand_id
1 'polypeptide(L)'
;MKRFFCLLAALLLLAASTACASVRSDLGITVLVDGAVCEDEVVSPDSGDDLRVRITINGYLLIDLPFSQPHAVTVRLINNEENVVQITGEKVYMESSTCDNQDCVMMGEVTRDNLEMRVLGGYIICLPHLISVEVYSV
;
A
#
# COMPACT_ATOMS: atom_id res chain seq x y z
N MET A 1 2.99 -54.48 11.38
CA MET A 1 3.75 -53.24 11.13
C MET A 1 2.92 -52.42 10.13
N LYS A 2 2.13 -51.43 10.53
CA LYS A 2 2.57 -50.06 10.88
C LYS A 2 1.51 -49.44 11.80
N ARG A 3 1.97 -48.91 12.94
CA ARG A 3 1.14 -48.30 13.97
C ARG A 3 0.85 -46.85 13.61
N PHE A 4 -0.40 -46.47 13.85
CA PHE A 4 -0.87 -45.13 14.12
C PHE A 4 0.13 -44.34 14.97
N PHE A 5 0.56 -43.17 14.49
CA PHE A 5 0.91 -42.06 15.38
C PHE A 5 0.34 -40.78 14.79
N CYS A 6 -0.75 -40.37 15.40
CA CYS A 6 -1.36 -39.06 15.34
C CYS A 6 -0.52 -38.15 16.24
N LEU A 7 0.04 -37.06 15.73
CA LEU A 7 0.43 -35.92 16.57
C LEU A 7 0.51 -34.64 15.74
N LEU A 8 -0.53 -33.83 15.97
CA LEU A 8 -0.56 -32.37 15.99
C LEU A 8 0.60 -31.64 15.31
N ALA A 9 0.32 -31.06 14.14
CA ALA A 9 0.74 -29.70 13.84
C ALA A 9 -0.53 -28.90 13.57
N ALA A 10 -1.27 -28.62 14.65
CA ALA A 10 -2.35 -27.65 14.63
C ALA A 10 -1.74 -26.25 14.69
N LEU A 11 -2.39 -25.33 13.98
CA LEU A 11 -2.35 -23.88 14.21
C LEU A 11 -1.02 -23.17 13.94
N LEU A 12 -0.86 -22.73 12.69
CA LEU A 12 -0.84 -21.30 12.40
C LEU A 12 -1.23 -21.14 10.92
N LEU A 13 -2.54 -21.17 10.66
CA LEU A 13 -3.06 -20.41 9.53
C LEU A 13 -2.82 -18.94 9.87
N LEU A 14 -1.62 -18.43 9.53
CA LEU A 14 -1.52 -17.05 9.13
C LEU A 14 -2.32 -16.99 7.82
N ALA A 15 -3.59 -16.64 7.93
CA ALA A 15 -4.26 -15.94 6.84
C ALA A 15 -3.50 -14.61 6.69
N ALA A 16 -2.36 -14.65 6.00
CA ALA A 16 -1.72 -13.44 5.52
C ALA A 16 -2.72 -12.86 4.53
N SER A 17 -3.41 -11.80 4.98
CA SER A 17 -4.24 -10.96 4.15
C SER A 17 -3.44 -10.67 2.89
N THR A 18 -3.86 -11.25 1.77
CA THR A 18 -3.11 -11.20 0.52
C THR A 18 -3.44 -9.87 -0.12
N ALA A 19 -2.84 -8.81 0.40
CA ALA A 19 -2.71 -7.57 -0.34
C ALA A 19 -1.71 -7.87 -1.47
N CYS A 20 -2.24 -8.24 -2.62
CA CYS A 20 -1.43 -8.43 -3.82
C CYS A 20 -1.16 -7.08 -4.48
N ALA A 21 -0.17 -7.02 -5.37
CA ALA A 21 0.25 -5.81 -6.07
C ALA A 21 -0.10 -5.91 -7.57
N SER A 22 -0.16 -4.77 -8.28
CA SER A 22 -0.42 -4.73 -9.73
C SER A 22 0.87 -4.40 -10.52
N VAL A 23 1.16 -5.18 -11.57
CA VAL A 23 2.14 -4.81 -12.59
C VAL A 23 1.40 -4.15 -13.75
N ARG A 24 1.76 -2.91 -14.08
CA ARG A 24 1.23 -2.20 -15.25
C ARG A 24 2.36 -2.03 -16.27
N SER A 25 2.61 -3.11 -17.01
CA SER A 25 3.66 -3.17 -18.03
C SER A 25 3.49 -2.13 -19.14
N ASP A 26 2.26 -1.75 -19.43
CA ASP A 26 1.87 -0.69 -20.36
C ASP A 26 2.29 0.71 -19.89
N LEU A 27 2.35 0.92 -18.58
CA LEU A 27 2.81 2.17 -17.96
C LEU A 27 4.30 2.12 -17.54
N GLY A 28 4.95 0.96 -17.62
CA GLY A 28 6.32 0.77 -17.15
C GLY A 28 6.42 0.85 -15.62
N ILE A 29 5.42 0.32 -14.91
CA ILE A 29 5.29 0.44 -13.45
C ILE A 29 5.20 -0.94 -12.81
N THR A 30 6.01 -1.13 -11.77
CA THR A 30 5.95 -2.27 -10.88
C THR A 30 5.48 -1.79 -9.51
N VAL A 31 4.37 -2.33 -9.02
CA VAL A 31 3.96 -2.17 -7.63
C VAL A 31 4.35 -3.43 -6.87
N LEU A 32 4.94 -3.26 -5.68
CA LEU A 32 5.19 -4.32 -4.72
C LEU A 32 4.40 -4.02 -3.47
N VAL A 33 3.71 -5.03 -2.93
CA VAL A 33 3.05 -4.94 -1.63
C VAL A 33 3.69 -5.99 -0.74
N ASP A 34 4.20 -5.55 0.39
CA ASP A 34 4.91 -6.39 1.35
C ASP A 34 6.05 -7.21 0.70
N GLY A 35 6.69 -6.62 -0.32
CA GLY A 35 7.79 -7.22 -1.07
C GLY A 35 7.40 -8.25 -2.14
N ALA A 36 6.10 -8.46 -2.41
CA ALA A 36 5.61 -9.40 -3.41
C ALA A 36 4.98 -8.72 -4.64
N VAL A 37 5.16 -9.36 -5.81
CA VAL A 37 4.47 -9.09 -7.08
C VAL A 37 3.41 -10.18 -7.29
N CYS A 38 2.18 -9.86 -7.68
CA CYS A 38 1.18 -10.84 -8.14
C CYS A 38 0.63 -10.41 -9.51
N GLU A 39 0.08 -11.36 -10.29
CA GLU A 39 -0.31 -11.12 -11.69
C GLU A 39 -1.73 -10.54 -11.89
N ASP A 40 -2.55 -10.34 -10.84
CA ASP A 40 -3.96 -9.95 -10.98
C ASP A 40 -4.41 -8.77 -10.08
N GLU A 41 -5.53 -8.14 -10.47
CA GLU A 41 -6.12 -6.91 -9.94
C GLU A 41 -6.37 -6.91 -8.42
N VAL A 42 -5.90 -5.86 -7.74
CA VAL A 42 -5.92 -5.75 -6.27
C VAL A 42 -7.23 -5.12 -5.82
N VAL A 43 -8.20 -5.97 -5.50
CA VAL A 43 -9.36 -5.58 -4.69
C VAL A 43 -9.28 -6.38 -3.39
N SER A 44 -8.69 -5.79 -2.36
CA SER A 44 -8.76 -6.37 -1.02
C SER A 44 -10.23 -6.44 -0.58
N PRO A 45 -10.70 -7.59 -0.06
CA PRO A 45 -12.08 -7.71 0.42
C PRO A 45 -12.37 -6.63 1.47
N ASP A 46 -13.62 -6.17 1.50
CA ASP A 46 -14.11 -5.23 2.50
C ASP A 46 -13.78 -5.76 3.91
N SER A 47 -12.84 -5.09 4.58
CA SER A 47 -12.45 -5.42 5.95
C SER A 47 -13.41 -4.85 6.99
N GLY A 48 -14.44 -4.11 6.56
CA GLY A 48 -15.28 -3.29 7.44
C GLY A 48 -14.58 -2.00 7.89
N ASP A 49 -13.48 -1.62 7.23
CA ASP A 49 -12.80 -0.35 7.49
C ASP A 49 -13.64 0.81 6.97
N ASP A 50 -13.77 1.87 7.76
CA ASP A 50 -14.36 3.14 7.34
C ASP A 50 -13.37 4.05 6.60
N LEU A 51 -12.09 3.67 6.53
CA LEU A 51 -11.03 4.37 5.82
C LEU A 51 -10.25 3.42 4.92
N ARG A 52 -9.87 3.91 3.75
CA ARG A 52 -9.06 3.19 2.77
C ARG A 52 -7.92 4.05 2.26
N VAL A 53 -6.93 3.39 1.69
CA VAL A 53 -5.73 4.01 1.12
C VAL A 53 -5.66 3.67 -0.35
N ARG A 54 -5.72 4.69 -1.19
CA ARG A 54 -5.56 4.56 -2.64
C ARG A 54 -4.23 5.14 -3.07
N ILE A 55 -3.51 4.40 -3.91
CA ILE A 55 -2.31 4.91 -4.59
C ILE A 55 -2.60 4.97 -6.08
N THR A 56 -2.32 6.14 -6.67
CA THR A 56 -2.48 6.40 -8.09
C THR A 56 -1.18 6.92 -8.68
N ILE A 57 -1.04 6.74 -9.99
CA ILE A 57 -0.02 7.40 -10.79
C ILE A 57 -0.67 8.10 -11.97
N ASN A 58 -0.46 9.40 -12.11
CA ASN A 58 -1.09 10.21 -13.15
C ASN A 58 -2.63 9.99 -13.23
N GLY A 59 -3.29 9.82 -12.07
CA GLY A 59 -4.72 9.54 -11.96
C GLY A 59 -5.15 8.09 -12.20
N TYR A 60 -4.26 7.20 -12.63
CA TYR A 60 -4.57 5.78 -12.78
C TYR A 60 -4.45 5.05 -11.44
N LEU A 61 -5.51 4.32 -11.07
CA LEU A 61 -5.52 3.48 -9.88
C LEU A 61 -4.49 2.35 -10.01
N LEU A 62 -3.53 2.33 -9.08
CA LEU A 62 -2.56 1.25 -8.93
C LEU A 62 -3.03 0.23 -7.88
N ILE A 63 -3.44 0.72 -6.72
CA ILE A 63 -3.84 -0.12 -5.60
C ILE A 63 -4.84 0.60 -4.68
N ASP A 64 -5.66 -0.20 -4.02
CA ASP A 64 -6.63 0.24 -3.03
C ASP A 64 -6.65 -0.73 -1.83
N LEU A 65 -6.17 -0.28 -0.68
CA LEU A 65 -5.94 -1.10 0.51
C LEU A 65 -6.74 -0.59 1.73
N PRO A 66 -7.13 -1.48 2.65
CA PRO A 66 -7.72 -1.09 3.93
C PRO A 66 -6.71 -0.28 4.78
N PHE A 67 -7.17 0.79 5.43
CA PHE A 67 -6.31 1.63 6.28
C PHE A 67 -5.83 0.89 7.54
N SER A 68 -6.67 0.03 8.11
CA SER A 68 -6.42 -0.68 9.37
C SER A 68 -5.37 -1.78 9.27
N GLN A 69 -5.06 -2.24 8.04
CA GLN A 69 -4.11 -3.32 7.82
C GLN A 69 -2.73 -2.76 7.47
N PRO A 70 -1.67 -3.23 8.16
CA PRO A 70 -0.32 -2.80 7.85
C PRO A 70 0.15 -3.32 6.49
N HIS A 71 0.69 -2.42 5.66
CA HIS A 71 1.28 -2.72 4.37
C HIS A 71 2.45 -1.79 4.06
N ALA A 72 3.50 -2.35 3.47
CA ALA A 72 4.56 -1.60 2.80
C ALA A 72 4.34 -1.66 1.29
N VAL A 73 4.07 -0.52 0.65
CA VAL A 73 3.84 -0.46 -0.80
C VAL A 73 4.99 0.27 -1.50
N THR A 74 5.68 -0.43 -2.39
CA THR A 74 6.71 0.16 -3.25
C THR A 74 6.14 0.36 -4.65
N VAL A 75 6.17 1.60 -5.14
CA VAL A 75 5.89 1.92 -6.54
C VAL A 75 7.22 2.21 -7.23
N ARG A 76 7.59 1.38 -8.20
CA ARG A 76 8.83 1.51 -8.97
C ARG A 76 8.54 1.77 -10.44
N LEU A 77 9.14 2.83 -10.98
CA LEU A 77 9.03 3.22 -12.38
C LEU A 77 10.19 2.60 -13.19
N ILE A 78 10.02 2.56 -14.52
CA ILE A 78 10.97 1.93 -15.46
C ILE A 78 12.39 2.54 -15.45
N ASN A 79 12.52 3.78 -15.01
CA ASN A 79 13.80 4.49 -14.84
C ASN A 79 14.45 4.24 -13.47
N ASN A 80 13.96 3.27 -12.69
CA ASN A 80 14.34 2.99 -11.30
C ASN A 80 13.99 4.11 -10.30
N GLU A 81 13.10 5.04 -10.66
CA GLU A 81 12.50 5.92 -9.67
C GLU A 81 11.56 5.13 -8.76
N GLU A 82 11.54 5.49 -7.48
CA GLU A 82 10.84 4.74 -6.45
C GLU A 82 10.12 5.65 -5.44
N ASN A 83 8.98 5.16 -4.95
CA ASN A 83 8.25 5.67 -3.81
C ASN A 83 7.89 4.48 -2.90
N VAL A 84 8.16 4.61 -1.61
CA VAL A 84 7.76 3.62 -0.59
C VAL A 84 6.74 4.26 0.34
N VAL A 85 5.55 3.69 0.38
CA VAL A 85 4.43 4.12 1.21
C VAL A 85 4.24 3.10 2.33
N GLN A 86 4.10 3.59 3.55
CA GLN A 86 3.79 2.78 4.72
C GLN A 86 2.36 3.04 5.17
N ILE A 87 1.60 1.97 5.32
CA ILE A 87 0.28 1.92 5.96
C ILE A 87 0.47 1.10 7.23
N THR A 88 0.11 1.62 8.40
CA THR A 88 0.40 0.93 9.68
C THR A 88 -0.83 0.50 10.46
N GLY A 89 -2.03 0.80 9.98
CA GLY A 89 -3.27 0.70 10.79
C GLY A 89 -3.59 1.94 11.61
N GLU A 90 -2.61 2.82 11.83
CA GLU A 90 -2.75 4.06 12.61
C GLU A 90 -2.46 5.30 11.77
N LYS A 91 -1.60 5.14 10.75
CA LYS A 91 -1.11 6.23 9.90
C LYS A 91 -0.71 5.73 8.52
N VAL A 92 -0.66 6.68 7.60
CA VAL A 92 -0.12 6.53 6.25
C VAL A 92 0.93 7.61 6.01
N TYR A 93 2.08 7.24 5.47
CA TYR A 93 3.14 8.19 5.11
C TYR A 93 4.01 7.66 3.98
N MET A 94 4.68 8.57 3.28
CA MET A 94 5.75 8.22 2.35
C MET A 94 7.03 7.98 3.15
N GLU A 95 7.47 6.73 3.29
CA GLU A 95 8.69 6.39 4.01
C GLU A 95 9.95 6.84 3.25
N SER A 96 9.95 6.68 1.93
CA SER A 96 11.06 7.14 1.10
C SER A 96 10.61 7.44 -0.33
N SER A 97 11.41 8.25 -1.03
CA SER A 97 11.30 8.42 -2.46
C SER A 97 12.67 8.72 -3.07
N THR A 98 12.84 8.44 -4.35
CA THR A 98 14.01 8.90 -5.12
C THR A 98 13.80 10.27 -5.78
N CYS A 99 12.68 10.97 -5.53
CA CYS A 99 12.40 12.26 -6.19
C CYS A 99 13.32 13.38 -5.68
N ASP A 100 13.65 14.35 -6.53
CA ASP A 100 14.67 15.35 -6.19
C ASP A 100 14.30 16.26 -5.01
N ASN A 101 13.03 16.64 -4.87
CA ASN A 101 12.59 17.61 -3.87
C ASN A 101 12.19 17.00 -2.53
N GLN A 102 11.95 15.68 -2.47
CA GLN A 102 11.53 14.95 -1.26
C GLN A 102 10.27 15.50 -0.57
N ASP A 103 9.47 16.32 -1.26
CA ASP A 103 8.30 16.97 -0.66
C ASP A 103 7.28 15.94 -0.17
N CYS A 104 7.08 14.84 -0.90
CA CYS A 104 6.17 13.77 -0.50
C CYS A 104 6.55 13.10 0.82
N VAL A 105 7.85 12.97 1.10
CA VAL A 105 8.36 12.44 2.38
C VAL A 105 8.14 13.49 3.48
N MET A 106 8.42 14.76 3.20
CA MET A 106 8.28 15.86 4.17
C MET A 106 6.82 16.23 4.50
N MET A 107 5.85 15.86 3.65
CA MET A 107 4.41 16.02 3.94
C MET A 107 3.96 15.24 5.19
N GLY A 108 4.75 14.25 5.63
CA GLY A 108 4.56 13.54 6.87
C GLY A 108 3.33 12.64 6.89
N GLU A 109 2.80 12.43 8.09
CA GLU A 109 1.82 11.38 8.37
C GLU A 109 0.38 11.88 8.17
N VAL A 110 -0.42 11.05 7.51
CA VAL A 110 -1.88 11.14 7.47
C VAL A 110 -2.43 10.14 8.47
N THR A 111 -3.22 10.62 9.42
CA THR A 111 -3.89 9.81 10.44
C THR A 111 -5.38 10.08 10.41
N ARG A 112 -6.17 9.19 11.02
CA ARG A 112 -7.60 9.42 11.22
C ARG A 112 -7.89 10.78 11.88
N ASP A 113 -7.06 11.17 12.84
CA ASP A 113 -7.26 12.39 13.61
C ASP A 113 -6.91 13.66 12.84
N ASN A 114 -6.00 13.59 11.86
CA ASN A 114 -5.51 14.79 11.17
C ASN A 114 -6.02 14.95 9.74
N LEU A 115 -6.69 13.93 9.17
CA LEU A 115 -7.08 13.91 7.75
C LEU A 115 -7.92 15.13 7.35
N GLU A 116 -8.77 15.65 8.24
CA GLU A 116 -9.64 16.81 7.95
C GLU A 116 -8.96 18.16 8.25
N MET A 117 -7.87 18.15 9.03
CA MET A 117 -7.17 19.37 9.45
C MET A 117 -5.99 19.73 8.55
N ARG A 118 -5.51 18.78 7.75
CA ARG A 118 -4.39 18.98 6.83
C ARG A 118 -4.81 19.83 5.63
N VAL A 119 -3.89 20.68 5.16
CA VAL A 119 -4.13 21.56 3.98
C VAL A 119 -4.48 20.77 2.73
N LEU A 120 -3.89 19.58 2.56
CA LEU A 120 -4.17 18.66 1.46
C LEU A 120 -5.07 17.50 1.89
N GLY A 121 -5.78 17.63 3.01
CA GLY A 121 -6.59 16.56 3.57
C GLY A 121 -5.82 15.25 3.75
N GLY A 122 -6.41 14.15 3.27
CA GLY A 122 -5.82 12.82 3.27
C GLY A 122 -4.73 12.56 2.21
N TYR A 123 -4.30 13.58 1.45
CA TYR A 123 -3.34 13.40 0.37
C TYR A 123 -1.86 13.50 0.80
N ILE A 124 -1.04 12.67 0.17
CA ILE A 124 0.42 12.81 0.06
C ILE A 124 0.78 12.72 -1.42
N ILE A 125 1.47 13.72 -1.96
CA ILE A 125 1.67 13.88 -3.41
C ILE A 125 3.17 13.93 -3.73
N CYS A 126 3.62 13.01 -4.57
CA CYS A 126 4.94 13.05 -5.21
C CYS A 126 4.78 13.61 -6.62
N LEU A 127 4.84 14.95 -6.74
CA LEU A 127 4.69 15.61 -8.04
C LEU A 127 5.72 15.15 -9.09
N PRO A 128 7.03 15.02 -8.79
CA PRO A 128 8.01 14.60 -9.80
C PRO A 128 7.73 13.22 -10.41
N HIS A 129 7.23 12.27 -9.62
CA HIS A 129 6.89 10.92 -10.07
C HIS A 129 5.40 10.75 -10.41
N LEU A 130 4.60 11.82 -10.35
CA LEU A 130 3.15 11.83 -10.58
C LEU A 130 2.35 10.84 -9.70
N ILE A 131 2.86 10.50 -8.52
CA ILE A 131 2.22 9.58 -7.59
C ILE A 131 1.40 10.36 -6.57
N SER A 132 0.17 9.90 -6.31
CA SER A 132 -0.66 10.40 -5.23
C SER A 132 -1.12 9.26 -4.34
N VAL A 133 -0.96 9.43 -3.03
CA VAL A 133 -1.52 8.58 -1.98
C VAL A 133 -2.67 9.35 -1.35
N GLU A 134 -3.82 8.70 -1.18
CA GLU A 134 -5.00 9.29 -0.58
C GLU A 134 -5.56 8.37 0.50
N VAL A 135 -5.77 8.92 1.69
CA VAL A 135 -6.63 8.30 2.71
C VAL A 135 -8.03 8.88 2.58
N TYR A 136 -9.04 8.03 2.37
CA TYR A 136 -10.41 8.45 2.12
C TYR A 136 -11.42 7.56 2.87
N SER A 137 -12.57 8.14 3.21
CA SER A 137 -13.68 7.39 3.81
C SER A 137 -14.51 6.65 2.76
N VAL A 138 -14.99 5.45 3.09
CA VAL A 138 -15.89 4.64 2.24
C VAL A 138 -17.36 4.78 2.58
#